data_AF-A0A378WCL3-F1
#
_entry.id   AF-A0A378WCL3-F1
#
_cell.length_a   1.000
_cell.length_b   1.000
_cell.length_c   1.000
_cell.angle_alpha   90.00
_cell.angle_beta   90.00
_cell.angle_gamma   90.00
#
_symmetry.space_group_name_H-M   'P 1'
#
loop_
_entity.id
_entity.type
_entity.pdbx_description
1 polymer ?
#
loop_
_entity_poly.entity_id
_entity_poly.type
_entity_poly.pdbx_seq_one_letter_code
_entity_poly.pdbx_strand_id
1 'polypeptide(L)'
;MQKRSSLVWPAVAAVVGVAAAAAATAFSVAHDRVSLKPIAASTAMPRQQAERTAQSTVRLWAQEVRAGHRANLTALTCKGSRDDSPEAQRLASVGKPGTPVEILGFSEFTEDDTSHWSMMVFFFWPGGSDTGKVFHFAVEDDELRLCDVTAPPTLG
;
A
#
# COMPACT_ATOMS: atom_id res chain seq x y z
N MET A 1 54.81 -11.44 -36.81
CA MET A 1 53.37 -11.10 -36.78
C MET A 1 52.69 -11.90 -35.68
N GLN A 2 52.40 -11.28 -34.53
CA GLN A 2 51.89 -11.95 -33.34
C GLN A 2 50.38 -11.65 -33.22
N LYS A 3 49.53 -12.60 -33.61
CA LYS A 3 48.06 -12.52 -33.42
C LYS A 3 47.74 -12.61 -31.92
N ARG A 4 47.77 -11.47 -31.23
CA ARG A 4 47.30 -11.28 -29.86
C ARG A 4 46.10 -10.34 -29.86
N SER A 5 44.96 -10.78 -30.40
CA SER A 5 43.69 -10.03 -30.28
C SER A 5 42.55 -10.84 -30.87
N SER A 6 42.02 -11.82 -30.15
CA SER A 6 40.68 -12.33 -30.50
C SER A 6 39.91 -12.93 -29.32
N LEU A 7 40.60 -13.32 -28.24
CA LEU A 7 39.95 -13.91 -27.07
C LEU A 7 39.48 -12.90 -26.01
N VAL A 8 39.96 -11.65 -26.06
CA VAL A 8 39.61 -10.62 -25.06
C VAL A 8 38.21 -10.03 -25.34
N TRP A 9 37.81 -9.94 -26.61
CA TRP A 9 36.54 -9.34 -27.02
C TRP A 9 35.29 -10.09 -26.55
N PRO A 10 35.19 -11.43 -26.64
CA PRO A 10 34.01 -12.13 -26.15
C PRO A 10 33.89 -12.09 -24.62
N ALA A 11 35.03 -12.09 -23.90
CA ALA A 11 35.04 -12.00 -22.44
C ALA A 11 34.54 -10.64 -21.94
N VAL A 12 34.94 -9.53 -22.59
CA VAL A 12 34.48 -8.18 -22.24
C VAL A 12 32.98 -8.02 -22.53
N ALA A 13 32.49 -8.53 -23.67
CA ALA A 13 31.07 -8.45 -24.02
C ALA A 13 30.17 -9.21 -23.02
N ALA A 14 30.60 -10.40 -22.57
CA ALA A 14 29.88 -11.18 -21.57
C ALA A 14 29.79 -10.45 -20.21
N VAL A 15 30.88 -9.82 -19.76
CA VAL A 15 30.92 -9.07 -18.49
C VAL A 15 30.00 -7.84 -18.55
N VAL A 16 29.99 -7.11 -19.66
CA VAL A 16 29.10 -5.95 -19.85
C VAL A 16 27.63 -6.39 -19.88
N GLY A 17 27.31 -7.51 -20.52
CA GLY A 17 25.95 -8.06 -20.55
C GLY A 17 25.42 -8.43 -19.16
N VAL A 18 26.24 -9.09 -18.34
CA VAL A 18 25.88 -9.44 -16.95
C VAL A 18 25.72 -8.18 -16.08
N ALA A 19 26.62 -7.20 -16.22
CA ALA A 19 26.52 -5.93 -15.48
C ALA A 19 25.26 -5.13 -15.86
N ALA A 20 24.91 -5.08 -17.14
CA ALA A 20 23.69 -4.42 -17.61
C ALA A 20 22.42 -5.13 -17.13
N ALA A 21 22.41 -6.46 -17.12
CA ALA A 21 21.30 -7.24 -16.59
C ALA A 21 21.14 -7.05 -15.07
N ALA A 22 22.24 -7.05 -14.31
CA ALA A 22 22.23 -6.79 -12.88
C ALA A 22 21.81 -5.35 -12.54
N ALA A 23 22.22 -4.37 -13.37
CA ALA A 23 21.76 -2.99 -13.23
C ALA A 23 20.25 -2.91 -13.52
N ALA A 24 19.76 -3.50 -14.62
CA ALA A 24 18.34 -3.46 -14.98
C ALA A 24 17.43 -4.10 -13.92
N THR A 25 17.87 -5.20 -13.30
CA THR A 25 17.15 -5.82 -12.18
C THR A 25 17.21 -4.93 -10.94
N ALA A 26 18.36 -4.36 -10.59
CA ALA A 26 18.48 -3.41 -9.48
C ALA A 26 17.61 -2.16 -9.69
N PHE A 27 17.56 -1.59 -10.89
CA PHE A 27 16.73 -0.43 -11.23
C PHE A 27 15.23 -0.74 -11.19
N SER A 28 14.83 -1.95 -11.62
CA SER A 28 13.43 -2.39 -11.59
C SER A 28 12.96 -2.69 -10.16
N VAL A 29 13.84 -3.25 -9.32
CA VAL A 29 13.59 -3.45 -7.89
C VAL A 29 13.58 -2.10 -7.14
N ALA A 30 14.36 -1.12 -7.60
CA ALA A 30 14.41 0.21 -7.00
C ALA A 30 13.21 1.11 -7.36
N HIS A 31 12.54 0.88 -8.50
CA HIS A 31 11.37 1.65 -8.93
C HIS A 31 10.11 0.80 -8.87
N ASP A 32 9.59 0.63 -7.66
CA ASP A 32 8.23 0.14 -7.43
C ASP A 32 7.26 1.08 -8.18
N ARG A 33 6.62 0.62 -9.25
CA ARG A 33 5.68 1.43 -10.05
C ARG A 33 4.27 1.27 -9.51
N VAL A 34 3.48 2.35 -9.56
CA VAL A 34 2.04 2.27 -9.27
C VAL A 34 1.39 1.40 -10.36
N SER A 35 0.80 0.28 -9.95
CA SER A 35 0.13 -0.68 -10.84
C SER A 35 -1.36 -0.80 -10.57
N LEU A 36 -1.84 -0.26 -9.44
CA LEU A 36 -3.27 -0.17 -9.12
C LEU A 36 -3.81 1.24 -9.32
N LYS A 37 -5.13 1.33 -9.40
CA LYS A 37 -5.85 2.58 -9.26
C LYS A 37 -6.69 2.53 -7.97
N PRO A 38 -6.66 3.57 -7.13
CA PRO A 38 -7.59 3.69 -6.01
C PRO A 38 -9.05 3.59 -6.47
N ILE A 39 -9.94 3.18 -5.57
CA ILE A 39 -11.34 2.95 -5.92
C ILE A 39 -12.05 4.30 -6.01
N ALA A 40 -12.77 4.51 -7.12
CA ALA A 40 -13.55 5.72 -7.34
C ALA A 40 -14.59 5.90 -6.22
N ALA A 41 -14.70 7.11 -5.69
CA ALA A 41 -15.63 7.47 -4.64
C ALA A 41 -16.11 8.91 -4.80
N SER A 42 -17.30 9.18 -4.27
CA SER A 42 -17.92 10.50 -4.31
C SER A 42 -18.66 10.75 -3.01
N THR A 43 -18.63 12.00 -2.54
CA THR A 43 -19.39 12.46 -1.37
C THR A 43 -20.91 12.36 -1.56
N ALA A 44 -21.38 12.22 -2.81
CA ALA A 44 -22.79 12.07 -3.14
C ALA A 44 -23.24 10.60 -3.23
N MET A 45 -22.36 9.63 -3.00
CA MET A 45 -22.72 8.22 -3.16
C MET A 45 -23.65 7.74 -2.03
N PRO A 46 -24.59 6.81 -2.28
CA PRO A 46 -25.42 6.26 -1.22
C PRO A 46 -24.59 5.54 -0.16
N ARG A 47 -24.97 5.66 1.12
CA ARG A 47 -24.22 5.07 2.26
C ARG A 47 -23.83 3.60 2.06
N GLN A 48 -24.73 2.76 1.55
CA GLN A 48 -24.41 1.35 1.30
C GLN A 48 -23.32 1.16 0.22
N GLN A 49 -23.24 2.07 -0.75
CA GLN A 49 -22.18 2.08 -1.74
C GLN A 49 -20.87 2.61 -1.15
N ALA A 50 -20.93 3.64 -0.31
CA ALA A 50 -19.77 4.15 0.44
C ALA A 50 -19.14 3.07 1.32
N GLU A 51 -19.96 2.36 2.09
CA GLU A 51 -19.52 1.24 2.92
C GLU A 51 -18.81 0.16 2.11
N ARG A 52 -19.42 -0.31 1.01
CA ARG A 52 -18.79 -1.33 0.14
C ARG A 52 -17.48 -0.83 -0.47
N THR A 53 -17.39 0.46 -0.78
CA THR A 53 -16.20 1.10 -1.33
C THR A 53 -15.09 1.13 -0.28
N ALA A 54 -15.40 1.53 0.95
CA ALA A 54 -14.45 1.53 2.06
C ALA A 54 -13.97 0.12 2.41
N GLN A 55 -14.86 -0.86 2.52
CA GLN A 55 -14.47 -2.27 2.75
C GLN A 55 -13.57 -2.81 1.63
N SER A 56 -13.88 -2.49 0.37
CA SER A 56 -13.05 -2.90 -0.77
C SER A 56 -11.68 -2.22 -0.75
N THR A 57 -11.62 -0.95 -0.36
CA THR A 57 -10.38 -0.18 -0.25
C THR A 57 -9.47 -0.77 0.83
N VAL A 58 -10.01 -1.15 1.98
CA VAL A 58 -9.24 -1.85 3.05
C VAL A 58 -8.72 -3.20 2.58
N ARG A 59 -9.54 -3.99 1.87
CA ARG A 59 -9.10 -5.30 1.33
C ARG A 59 -7.97 -5.13 0.32
N LEU A 60 -8.09 -4.14 -0.56
CA LEU A 60 -7.04 -3.80 -1.53
C LEU A 60 -5.76 -3.36 -0.81
N TRP A 61 -5.86 -2.46 0.17
CA TRP A 61 -4.73 -2.06 0.99
C TRP A 61 -4.03 -3.25 1.65
N ALA A 62 -4.77 -4.16 2.28
CA ALA A 62 -4.20 -5.35 2.93
C ALA A 62 -3.51 -6.29 1.93
N GLN A 63 -4.06 -6.41 0.71
CA GLN A 63 -3.42 -7.15 -0.39
C GLN A 63 -2.08 -6.52 -0.78
N GLU A 64 -2.03 -5.20 -0.91
CA GLU A 64 -0.79 -4.50 -1.28
C GLU A 64 0.25 -4.51 -0.15
N VAL A 65 -0.19 -4.47 1.11
CA VAL A 65 0.68 -4.71 2.26
C VAL A 65 1.28 -6.10 2.16
N ARG A 66 0.47 -7.13 1.95
CA ARG A 66 0.94 -8.50 1.80
C ARG A 66 1.91 -8.67 0.63
N ALA A 67 1.61 -8.05 -0.50
CA ALA A 67 2.46 -8.07 -1.70
C ALA A 67 3.74 -7.23 -1.54
N GLY A 68 3.77 -6.30 -0.58
CA GLY A 68 4.91 -5.44 -0.34
C GLY A 68 5.08 -4.29 -1.35
N HIS A 69 4.04 -3.98 -2.12
CA HIS A 69 4.08 -2.95 -3.16
C HIS A 69 3.96 -1.54 -2.56
N ARG A 70 5.10 -0.90 -2.28
CA ARG A 70 5.11 0.37 -1.54
C ARG A 70 4.47 1.51 -2.33
N ALA A 71 4.73 1.58 -3.64
CA ALA A 71 4.15 2.62 -4.49
C ALA A 71 2.63 2.56 -4.53
N ASN A 72 2.07 1.35 -4.54
CA ASN A 72 0.62 1.12 -4.47
C ASN A 72 0.06 1.54 -3.11
N LEU A 73 0.74 1.22 -2.01
CA LEU A 73 0.35 1.70 -0.68
C LEU A 73 0.33 3.22 -0.61
N THR A 74 1.37 3.89 -1.13
CA THR A 74 1.40 5.37 -1.22
C THR A 74 0.24 5.92 -2.04
N ALA A 75 -0.14 5.25 -3.14
CA ALA A 75 -1.29 5.65 -3.96
C ALA A 75 -2.63 5.48 -3.22
N LEU A 76 -2.76 4.47 -2.36
CA LEU A 76 -3.97 4.25 -1.55
C LEU A 76 -4.06 5.18 -0.32
N THR A 77 -2.99 5.89 0.02
CA THR A 77 -2.94 6.78 1.18
C THR A 77 -3.20 8.24 0.81
N CYS A 78 -3.93 8.95 1.69
CA CYS A 78 -4.24 10.38 1.56
C CYS A 78 -2.96 11.20 1.44
N LYS A 79 -2.97 12.29 0.67
CA LYS A 79 -1.75 13.08 0.39
C LYS A 79 -1.06 13.58 1.66
N GLY A 80 -1.84 14.00 2.66
CA GLY A 80 -1.33 14.49 3.95
C GLY A 80 -0.77 13.41 4.88
N SER A 81 -1.02 12.14 4.57
CA SER A 81 -0.69 10.98 5.43
C SER A 81 0.45 10.13 4.86
N ARG A 82 1.24 10.69 3.94
CA ARG A 82 2.35 10.03 3.26
C ARG A 82 3.68 10.28 3.99
N ASP A 83 4.72 9.63 3.50
CA ASP A 83 6.10 9.79 3.97
C ASP A 83 6.24 9.50 5.47
N ASP A 84 6.94 10.34 6.23
CA ASP A 84 7.22 10.15 7.66
C ASP A 84 6.13 10.75 8.58
N SER A 85 4.92 11.02 8.06
CA SER A 85 3.84 11.58 8.85
C SER A 85 3.44 10.65 10.02
N PRO A 86 2.89 11.19 11.13
CA PRO A 86 2.39 10.37 12.23
C PRO A 86 1.35 9.33 11.78
N GLU A 87 0.49 9.69 10.82
CA GLU A 87 -0.54 8.84 10.23
C GLU A 87 0.09 7.71 9.41
N ALA A 88 1.14 8.01 8.63
CA ALA A 88 1.88 7.00 7.89
C ALA A 88 2.49 5.95 8.82
N GLN A 89 3.06 6.39 9.94
CA GLN A 89 3.63 5.50 10.97
C GLN A 89 2.54 4.64 11.61
N ARG A 90 1.35 5.20 11.89
CA ARG A 90 0.21 4.45 12.43
C ARG A 90 -0.33 3.43 11.42
N LEU A 91 -0.46 3.78 10.15
CA LEU A 91 -0.83 2.83 9.08
C LEU A 91 0.18 1.68 8.98
N ALA A 92 1.48 1.98 9.01
CA ALA A 92 2.54 0.97 9.00
C ALA A 92 2.55 0.05 10.25
N SER A 93 1.90 0.47 11.34
CA SER A 93 1.74 -0.34 12.55
C SER A 93 0.70 -1.47 12.39
N VAL A 94 -0.14 -1.42 11.36
CA VAL A 94 -1.17 -2.44 11.05
C VAL A 94 -0.68 -3.47 10.03
N GLY A 95 0.44 -3.19 9.38
CA GLY A 95 1.12 -4.11 8.48
C GLY A 95 2.40 -3.52 7.96
N LYS A 96 3.54 -4.21 8.11
CA LYS A 96 4.73 -3.86 7.33
C LYS A 96 4.57 -4.40 5.90
N PRO A 97 5.02 -3.69 4.86
CA PRO A 97 5.08 -4.24 3.52
C PRO A 97 5.78 -5.61 3.50
N GLY A 98 5.14 -6.60 2.88
CA GLY A 98 5.56 -8.01 2.86
C GLY A 98 5.05 -8.85 4.03
N THR A 99 4.21 -8.31 4.93
CA THR A 99 3.64 -9.09 6.04
C THR A 99 2.23 -9.58 5.71
N PRO A 100 1.87 -10.81 6.13
CA PRO A 100 0.52 -11.30 5.94
C PRO A 100 -0.44 -10.53 6.86
N VAL A 101 -1.26 -9.69 6.24
CA VAL A 101 -2.44 -9.08 6.85
C VAL A 101 -3.68 -9.78 6.29
N GLU A 102 -4.52 -10.30 7.17
CA GLU A 102 -5.79 -10.94 6.81
C GLU A 102 -6.95 -10.17 7.44
N ILE A 103 -7.92 -9.77 6.63
CA ILE A 103 -9.12 -9.08 7.13
C ILE A 103 -10.13 -10.12 7.60
N LEU A 104 -10.45 -10.07 8.90
CA LEU A 104 -11.38 -10.99 9.56
C LEU A 104 -12.83 -10.47 9.51
N GLY A 105 -13.00 -9.15 9.50
CA GLY A 105 -14.33 -8.54 9.50
C GLY A 105 -14.30 -7.01 9.57
N PHE A 106 -15.49 -6.43 9.50
CA PHE A 106 -15.73 -4.99 9.54
C PHE A 106 -16.82 -4.69 10.58
N SER A 107 -16.74 -3.54 11.23
CA SER A 107 -17.83 -2.99 12.02
C SER A 107 -18.84 -2.23 11.15
N GLU A 108 -19.78 -1.56 11.80
CA GLU A 108 -20.59 -0.52 11.18
C GLU A 108 -19.68 0.56 10.55
N PHE A 109 -20.12 1.05 9.40
CA PHE A 109 -19.55 2.16 8.65
C PHE A 109 -20.13 3.48 9.14
N THR A 110 -19.27 4.45 9.40
CA THR A 110 -19.62 5.79 9.87
C THR A 110 -19.20 6.85 8.85
N GLU A 111 -20.08 7.79 8.58
CA GLU A 111 -19.77 9.01 7.84
C GLU A 111 -19.50 10.10 8.88
N ASP A 112 -18.22 10.40 9.14
CA ASP A 112 -17.82 11.37 10.15
C ASP A 112 -18.13 12.80 9.68
N ASP A 113 -17.91 13.06 8.38
CA ASP A 113 -18.40 14.24 7.68
C ASP A 113 -18.70 13.92 6.19
N THR A 114 -18.92 14.95 5.37
CA THR A 114 -19.29 14.80 3.96
C THR A 114 -18.26 14.06 3.10
N SER A 115 -16.99 14.10 3.47
CA SER A 115 -15.86 13.53 2.71
C SER A 115 -15.01 12.55 3.52
N HIS A 116 -15.18 12.50 4.84
CA HIS A 116 -14.43 11.63 5.74
C HIS A 116 -15.31 10.55 6.33
N TRP A 117 -14.83 9.32 6.25
CA TRP A 117 -15.54 8.14 6.71
C TRP A 117 -14.64 7.32 7.60
N SER A 118 -15.24 6.47 8.43
CA SER A 118 -14.51 5.53 9.24
C SER A 118 -15.21 4.18 9.37
N MET A 119 -14.42 3.15 9.60
CA MET A 119 -14.92 1.85 10.04
C MET A 119 -13.86 1.14 10.85
N MET A 120 -14.28 0.40 11.87
CA MET A 120 -13.39 -0.52 12.54
C MET A 120 -13.20 -1.78 11.68
N VAL A 121 -11.95 -2.17 11.53
CA VAL A 121 -11.52 -3.34 10.78
C VAL A 121 -10.89 -4.30 11.76
N PHE A 122 -11.35 -5.54 11.72
CA PHE A 122 -10.75 -6.65 12.45
C PHE A 122 -9.81 -7.39 11.52
N PHE A 123 -8.57 -7.61 11.94
CA PHE A 123 -7.54 -8.23 11.12
C PHE A 123 -6.62 -9.12 11.95
N PHE A 124 -5.92 -10.02 11.26
CA PHE A 124 -4.86 -10.84 11.80
C PHE A 124 -3.53 -10.46 11.15
N TRP A 125 -2.50 -10.29 11.96
CA TRP A 125 -1.08 -10.23 11.55
C TRP A 125 -0.24 -10.99 12.58
N PRO A 126 0.57 -11.99 12.16
CA PRO A 126 1.61 -12.60 12.98
C PRO A 126 2.50 -11.62 13.77
N GLY A 127 2.40 -11.68 15.10
CA GLY A 127 3.22 -10.87 16.01
C GLY A 127 2.56 -9.55 16.48
N GLY A 128 1.34 -9.25 16.02
CA GLY A 128 0.50 -8.18 16.57
C GLY A 128 -0.39 -8.68 17.71
N SER A 129 -0.57 -7.88 18.76
CA SER A 129 -1.50 -8.16 19.87
C SER A 129 -2.84 -7.44 19.73
N ASP A 130 -2.92 -6.44 18.85
CA ASP A 130 -4.12 -5.62 18.62
C ASP A 130 -4.67 -5.91 17.23
N THR A 131 -5.82 -6.59 17.19
CA THR A 131 -6.47 -7.09 15.97
C THR A 131 -7.62 -6.21 15.51
N GLY A 132 -7.91 -5.11 16.21
CA GLY A 132 -9.01 -4.20 15.87
C GLY A 132 -8.52 -2.76 15.76
N LYS A 133 -8.77 -2.12 14.63
CA LYS A 133 -8.39 -0.71 14.43
C LYS A 133 -9.47 0.07 13.70
N VAL A 134 -9.61 1.34 14.01
CA VAL A 134 -10.48 2.25 13.25
C VAL A 134 -9.68 2.80 12.08
N PHE A 135 -10.12 2.48 10.87
CA PHE A 135 -9.57 3.02 9.64
C PHE A 135 -10.34 4.27 9.27
N HIS A 136 -9.60 5.34 8.97
CA HIS A 136 -10.14 6.62 8.55
C HIS A 136 -9.86 6.83 7.07
N PHE A 137 -10.87 7.28 6.33
CA PHE A 137 -10.82 7.48 4.89
C PHE A 137 -11.18 8.92 4.54
N ALA A 138 -10.70 9.37 3.38
CA ALA A 138 -11.21 10.57 2.73
C ALA A 138 -11.41 10.35 1.24
N VAL A 139 -12.41 11.05 0.67
CA VAL A 139 -12.55 11.18 -0.79
C VAL A 139 -11.60 12.30 -1.26
N GLU A 140 -10.51 11.92 -1.94
CA GLU A 140 -9.53 12.83 -2.54
C GLU A 140 -9.39 12.55 -4.04
N ASP A 141 -9.59 13.58 -4.87
CA ASP A 141 -9.53 13.47 -6.34
C ASP A 141 -10.50 12.40 -6.90
N ASP A 142 -11.75 12.38 -6.41
CA ASP A 142 -12.80 11.40 -6.77
C ASP A 142 -12.43 9.93 -6.48
N GLU A 143 -11.48 9.71 -5.57
CA GLU A 143 -11.00 8.40 -5.14
C GLU A 143 -11.02 8.28 -3.61
N LEU A 144 -11.35 7.09 -3.09
CA LEU A 144 -11.26 6.84 -1.66
C LEU A 144 -9.82 6.48 -1.27
N ARG A 145 -9.28 7.18 -0.28
CA ARG A 145 -7.93 6.97 0.25
C ARG A 145 -7.96 6.71 1.76
N LEU A 146 -7.00 5.94 2.26
CA LEU A 146 -6.77 5.75 3.69
C LEU A 146 -5.97 6.93 4.23
N CYS A 147 -6.51 7.62 5.23
CA CYS A 147 -5.84 8.77 5.83
C CYS A 147 -5.16 8.43 7.15
N ASP A 148 -5.75 7.54 7.97
CA ASP A 148 -5.18 7.23 9.28
C ASP A 148 -5.70 5.88 9.79
N VAL A 149 -5.03 5.36 10.81
CA VAL A 149 -5.53 4.29 11.65
C VAL A 149 -5.37 4.66 13.12
N THR A 150 -6.45 4.55 13.89
CA THR A 150 -6.45 4.79 15.34
C THR A 150 -6.87 3.55 16.14
N ALA A 151 -6.58 3.56 17.43
CA ALA A 151 -7.11 2.57 18.35
C ALA A 151 -8.65 2.64 18.40
N PRO A 152 -9.33 1.52 18.69
CA PRO A 152 -10.76 1.53 19.00
C PRO A 152 -11.04 2.44 20.20
N PRO A 153 -12.24 3.06 20.27
CA PRO A 153 -12.63 3.80 21.46
C PRO A 153 -12.62 2.87 22.68
N THR A 154 -12.01 3.32 23.77
CA THR A 154 -12.08 2.60 25.05
C THR A 154 -13.47 2.79 25.63
N LEU A 155 -14.15 1.70 25.99
CA LEU A 155 -15.33 1.76 26.85
C LEU A 155 -14.87 2.29 28.22
N GLY A 156 -15.11 3.58 28.47
CA GLY A 156 -14.87 4.22 29.76
C GLY A 156 -15.97 3.90 30.76
#